data_AF-A0A8I1D734-F1
#
_entry.id   AF-A0A8I1D734-F1
#
_cell.length_a   1.000
_cell.length_b   1.000
_cell.length_c   1.000
_cell.angle_alpha   90.00
_cell.angle_beta   90.00
_cell.angle_gamma   90.00
#
_symmetry.space_group_name_H-M   'P 1'
#
loop_
_entity.id
_entity.type
_entity.pdbx_description
1 polymer ?
#
loop_
_entity_poly.entity_id
_entity_poly.type
_entity_poly.pdbx_seq_one_letter_code
_entity_poly.pdbx_strand_id
1 'polypeptide(L)' 'MSRFRRDAAILAVYLAQFENTESNCTDPHTAATALTPEEHHQRRRDYANSLAWATARQVNDEDIAALTQMRQRYGFPPQS' A
#
# COMPACT_ATOMS: atom_id res chain seq x y z
N MET A 1 -6.08 19.58 -2.18
CA MET A 1 -5.91 18.39 -3.04
C MET A 1 -4.51 17.77 -3.01
N SER A 2 -3.42 18.51 -2.77
CA SER A 2 -2.06 17.96 -2.88
C SER A 2 -1.62 17.03 -1.74
N ARG A 3 -2.28 17.04 -0.57
CA ARG A 3 -1.88 16.21 0.60
C ARG A 3 -2.34 14.75 0.45
N PHE A 4 -3.62 14.53 0.14
CA PHE A 4 -4.17 13.19 -0.15
C PHE A 4 -3.34 12.42 -1.19
N ARG A 5 -3.00 13.06 -2.31
CA ARG A 5 -2.17 12.44 -3.36
C ARG A 5 -0.76 12.09 -2.87
N ARG A 6 -0.17 12.92 -1.99
CA ARG A 6 1.12 12.62 -1.36
C ARG A 6 1.02 11.44 -0.42
N ASP A 7 -0.03 11.38 0.39
CA ASP A 7 -0.27 10.26 1.31
C ASP A 7 -0.49 8.94 0.55
N ALA A 8 -1.26 8.98 -0.54
CA ALA A 8 -1.43 7.84 -1.44
C ALA A 8 -0.12 7.44 -2.13
N ALA A 9 0.70 8.40 -2.58
CA ALA A 9 2.00 8.12 -3.17
C ALA A 9 3.00 7.53 -2.16
N ILE A 10 3.03 8.02 -0.93
CA ILE A 10 3.87 7.47 0.15
C ILE A 10 3.47 6.01 0.42
N LEU A 11 2.17 5.74 0.47
CA LEU A 11 1.66 4.38 0.70
C LEU A 11 1.98 3.45 -0.48
N ALA A 12 1.88 3.93 -1.72
CA ALA A 12 2.30 3.18 -2.91
C ALA A 12 3.80 2.86 -2.90
N VAL A 13 4.66 3.81 -2.52
CA VAL A 13 6.11 3.60 -2.38
C VAL A 13 6.42 2.61 -1.27
N TYR A 14 5.71 2.69 -0.14
CA TYR A 14 5.85 1.71 0.95
C TYR A 14 5.50 0.30 0.49
N LEU A 15 4.37 0.13 -0.21
CA LEU A 15 3.94 -1.18 -0.72
C LEU A 15 4.87 -1.73 -1.81
N ALA A 16 5.44 -0.87 -2.65
CA ALA A 16 6.40 -1.28 -3.70
C ALA A 16 7.69 -1.92 -3.14
N GLN A 17 8.08 -1.60 -1.90
CA GLN A 17 9.24 -2.23 -1.25
C GLN A 17 9.03 -3.73 -1.04
N PHE A 18 7.79 -4.14 -0.76
CA PHE A 18 7.43 -5.54 -0.51
C PHE A 18 7.21 -6.33 -1.79
N GLU A 19 6.84 -5.68 -2.90
CA GLU A 19 6.72 -6.34 -4.21
C GLU A 19 8.09 -6.73 -4.79
N ASN A 20 9.14 -5.95 -4.52
CA ASN A 20 10.49 -6.22 -5.05
C ASN A 20 11.30 -7.19 -4.19
N THR A 21 10.94 -7.40 -2.91
CA THR A 21 11.70 -8.30 -2.03
C THR A 21 11.52 -9.78 -2.40
N GLU A 22 10.49 -10.12 -3.18
CA GLU A 22 10.23 -11.49 -3.64
C GLU A 22 11.28 -12.02 -4.63
N SER A 23 11.97 -11.16 -5.39
CA SER A 23 12.97 -11.62 -6.36
C SER A 23 14.25 -12.19 -5.72
N ASN A 24 14.43 -12.02 -4.40
CA ASN A 24 15.57 -12.56 -3.65
C ASN A 24 15.17 -13.72 -2.70
N CYS A 25 14.06 -14.41 -2.94
CA CYS A 25 13.69 -15.59 -2.17
C CYS A 25 14.50 -16.83 -2.61
N THR A 26 15.81 -16.81 -2.39
CA THR A 26 16.69 -18.01 -2.43
C THR A 26 17.20 -18.35 -1.03
N ASP A 27 16.63 -17.75 0.02
CA ASP A 27 17.03 -17.99 1.39
C ASP A 27 15.97 -18.84 2.12
N PRO A 28 16.31 -20.07 2.56
CA PRO A 28 15.36 -20.99 3.20
C PRO A 28 14.90 -20.50 4.59
N HIS A 29 15.52 -19.46 5.16
CA HIS A 29 15.05 -18.82 6.40
C HIS A 29 13.92 -17.81 6.18
N THR A 30 13.75 -17.31 4.95
CA THR A 30 12.68 -16.36 4.58
C THR A 30 11.32 -17.04 4.43
N ALA A 31 11.27 -18.36 4.22
CA ALA A 31 10.02 -19.11 4.06
C ALA A 31 9.11 -19.06 5.32
N ALA A 32 9.66 -18.83 6.51
CA ALA A 32 8.89 -18.71 7.76
C ALA A 32 8.26 -17.32 7.98
N THR A 33 8.72 -16.31 7.23
CA THR A 33 8.16 -14.94 7.20
C THR A 33 7.61 -14.57 5.82
N ALA A 34 7.56 -15.53 4.90
CA ALA A 34 6.96 -15.38 3.60
C ALA A 34 5.47 -15.09 3.80
N LEU A 35 5.07 -13.88 3.43
CA LEU A 35 3.68 -13.47 3.37
C LEU A 35 2.90 -14.53 2.60
N THR A 36 1.73 -14.90 3.13
CA THR A 36 0.87 -15.82 2.40
C THR A 36 0.54 -15.23 1.02
N PRO A 37 0.36 -16.06 -0.02
CA PRO A 37 0.01 -15.57 -1.35
C PRO A 37 -1.26 -14.69 -1.33
N GLU A 38 -2.15 -14.92 -0.37
CA GLU A 38 -3.36 -14.12 -0.15
C GLU A 38 -3.05 -12.71 0.37
N GLU A 39 -2.15 -12.58 1.35
CA GLU A 39 -1.64 -11.28 1.79
C GLU A 39 -0.90 -10.54 0.67
N HIS A 40 -0.23 -11.28 -0.20
CA HIS A 40 0.44 -10.69 -1.35
C HIS A 40 -0.54 -10.14 -2.39
N HIS A 41 -1.58 -10.91 -2.73
CA HIS A 41 -2.67 -10.42 -3.58
C HIS A 41 -3.37 -9.19 -2.99
N GLN A 42 -3.57 -9.18 -1.67
CA GLN A 42 -4.12 -8.02 -0.97
C GLN A 42 -3.20 -6.80 -1.10
N ARG A 43 -1.89 -6.95 -0.85
CA ARG A 43 -0.89 -5.88 -0.97
C ARG A 43 -0.76 -5.33 -2.39
N ARG A 44 -0.87 -6.19 -3.41
CA ARG A 44 -0.83 -5.75 -4.82
C ARG A 44 -2.07 -4.95 -5.20
N ARG A 45 -3.25 -5.37 -4.75
CA ARG A 45 -4.49 -4.60 -4.93
C ARG A 45 -4.40 -3.25 -4.23
N ASP A 46 -3.90 -3.27 -3.01
CA ASP A 46 -3.66 -2.12 -2.17
C ASP A 46 -2.69 -1.11 -2.84
N TYR A 47 -1.60 -1.62 -3.43
CA TYR A 47 -0.66 -0.83 -4.21
C TYR A 47 -1.32 -0.16 -5.42
N ALA A 48 -2.08 -0.94 -6.21
CA ALA A 48 -2.77 -0.43 -7.40
C ALA A 48 -3.79 0.68 -7.05
N ASN A 49 -4.55 0.49 -5.97
CA ASN A 49 -5.49 1.50 -5.45
C ASN A 49 -4.76 2.78 -5.02
N SER A 50 -3.64 2.65 -4.31
CA SER A 50 -2.84 3.79 -3.86
C SER A 50 -2.24 4.58 -5.03
N LEU A 51 -1.78 3.88 -6.08
CA LEU A 51 -1.27 4.50 -7.30
C LEU A 51 -2.36 5.23 -8.08
N ALA A 52 -3.55 4.62 -8.17
CA ALA A 52 -4.73 5.25 -8.78
C ALA A 52 -5.10 6.54 -8.03
N TRP A 53 -5.16 6.51 -6.69
CA TRP A 53 -5.44 7.70 -5.88
C TRP A 53 -4.37 8.79 -5.96
N ALA A 54 -3.09 8.41 -6.09
CA ALA A 54 -2.00 9.36 -6.26
C ALA A 54 -2.11 10.16 -7.56
N THR A 55 -2.69 9.56 -8.61
CA THR A 55 -2.86 10.17 -9.94
C THR A 55 -4.28 10.65 -10.22
N ALA A 56 -5.23 10.34 -9.33
CA ALA A 56 -6.64 10.69 -9.46
C ALA A 56 -6.86 12.20 -9.56
N ARG A 57 -7.52 12.63 -10.66
CA ARG A 57 -7.81 14.04 -10.93
C ARG A 57 -8.91 14.60 -10.01
N GLN A 58 -9.85 13.75 -9.63
CA GLN A 58 -10.90 14.01 -8.64
C GLN A 58 -10.82 12.95 -7.55
N VAL A 59 -11.09 13.35 -6.32
CA VAL A 59 -11.02 12.50 -5.12
C VAL A 59 -12.30 12.77 -4.35
N ASN A 60 -13.03 11.71 -4.01
CA ASN A 60 -14.27 11.81 -3.25
C ASN A 60 -14.02 11.45 -1.78
N ASP A 61 -14.98 11.76 -0.91
CA ASP A 61 -14.90 11.43 0.52
C ASP A 61 -14.74 9.92 0.76
N GLU A 62 -15.29 9.06 -0.10
CA GLU A 62 -15.07 7.61 -0.06
C GLU A 62 -13.60 7.23 -0.30
N ASP A 63 -12.91 7.89 -1.24
CA ASP A 63 -11.48 7.64 -1.49
C ASP A 63 -10.64 8.08 -0.28
N ILE A 64 -11.04 9.18 0.38
CA ILE A 64 -10.40 9.68 1.60
C ILE A 64 -10.58 8.69 2.76
N ALA A 65 -11.80 8.18 2.94
CA ALA A 65 -12.09 7.16 3.95
C ALA A 65 -11.32 5.86 3.68
N ALA A 66 -11.29 5.41 2.43
CA ALA A 66 -10.59 4.20 2.01
C ALA A 66 -9.07 4.32 2.24
N LEU A 67 -8.45 5.43 1.85
CA LEU A 67 -7.03 5.69 2.13
C LEU A 67 -6.75 5.74 3.64
N THR A 68 -7.65 6.31 4.43
CA THR A 68 -7.48 6.41 5.89
C THR A 68 -7.54 5.03 6.55
N GLN A 69 -8.51 4.20 6.18
CA GLN A 69 -8.61 2.82 6.67
C GLN A 69 -7.37 2.01 6.28
N MET A 70 -6.89 2.20 5.06
CA MET A 70 -5.71 1.53 4.55
C MET A 70 -4.45 1.94 5.31
N ARG A 71 -4.26 3.23 5.57
CA ARG A 71 -3.17 3.73 6.43
C ARG A 71 -3.20 3.11 7.82
N GLN A 72 -4.38 3.02 8.44
CA GLN A 72 -4.54 2.39 9.75
C GLN A 72 -4.15 0.90 9.72
N ARG A 73 -4.56 0.17 8.68
CA ARG A 73 -4.19 -1.25 8.49
C ARG A 73 -2.67 -1.44 8.42
N TYR A 74 -1.95 -0.51 7.82
CA TYR A 74 -0.48 -0.54 7.71
C TYR A 74 0.24 0.23 8.83
N GLY A 75 -0.47 0.68 9.87
CA GLY A 75 0.13 1.36 11.02
C GLY A 75 0.57 2.81 10.76
N PHE A 76 0.18 3.41 9.64
CA PHE A 76 0.39 4.84 9.41
C PHE A 76 -0.62 5.63 10.25
N PRO A 77 -0.19 6.55 11.11
CA PRO A 77 -1.11 7.36 11.90
C PRO A 77 -2.00 8.19 10.97
N PRO A 78 -3.32 8.29 11.26
CA PRO A 78 -4.15 9.29 10.60
C PRO A 78 -3.61 10.65 11.00
N GLN A 79 -3.22 11.47 10.01
CA GLN A 79 -2.85 12.85 10.31
C GLN A 79 -4.16 13.62 10.55
N SER A 80 -4.48 13.84 11.83
CA SER A 80 -5.52 14.76 12.29
C SER A 80 -5.32 16.18 11.74
#